data_AF-A0A562HIE4-F1
#
_entry.id   AF-A0A562HIE4-F1
#
_cell.length_a   1.000
_cell.length_b   1.000
_cell.length_c   1.000
_cell.angle_alpha   90.00
_cell.angle_beta   90.00
_cell.angle_gamma   90.00
#
_symmetry.space_group_name_H-M   'P 1'
#
loop_
_entity.id
_entity.type
_entity.pdbx_description
1 polymer ?
#
loop_
_entity_poly.entity_id
_entity_poly.type
_entity_poly.pdbx_seq_one_letter_code
_entity_poly.pdbx_strand_id
1 'polypeptide(L)'
;MNNDLLKNQHNTIRQLIQEIEEEVRSGNLDQKAFDLSLKISKLSGILVLHLKSEDEYLYPALKNSKDGVLSKTAEQLYREMGSLSTEFLSYKSTYMSAAKIKADIPQFIGESNKIFSALKNRLNTEDKRLYQHI
;
A
#
# COMPACT_ATOMS: atom_id res chain seq x y z
N MET A 1 -12.05 15.16 -5.70
CA MET A 1 -11.54 13.78 -5.66
C MET A 1 -12.71 12.85 -5.41
N ASN A 2 -12.77 11.67 -6.04
CA ASN A 2 -13.89 10.74 -5.84
C ASN A 2 -13.58 9.80 -4.66
N ASN A 3 -14.25 10.00 -3.53
CA ASN A 3 -14.01 9.22 -2.30
C ASN A 3 -14.39 7.75 -2.49
N ASP A 4 -15.43 7.44 -3.26
CA ASP A 4 -15.83 6.05 -3.54
C ASP A 4 -14.77 5.32 -4.37
N LEU A 5 -14.08 6.01 -5.27
CA LEU A 5 -12.95 5.45 -6.00
C LEU A 5 -11.81 5.06 -5.04
N LEU A 6 -11.45 5.92 -4.10
CA LEU A 6 -10.39 5.64 -3.13
C LEU A 6 -10.77 4.47 -2.21
N LYS A 7 -12.02 4.43 -1.71
CA LYS A 7 -12.55 3.29 -0.95
C LYS A 7 -12.48 1.98 -1.73
N ASN A 8 -12.82 2.00 -3.02
CA ASN A 8 -12.71 0.82 -3.88
C ASN A 8 -11.27 0.39 -4.13
N GLN A 9 -10.33 1.34 -4.23
CA GLN A 9 -8.91 1.05 -4.34
C GLN A 9 -8.38 0.32 -3.09
N HIS A 10 -8.86 0.64 -1.88
CA HIS A 10 -8.50 -0.10 -0.67
C HIS A 10 -8.80 -1.60 -0.82
N ASN A 11 -10.01 -1.93 -1.28
CA ASN A 11 -10.40 -3.33 -1.47
C ASN A 11 -9.49 -4.04 -2.48
N THR A 12 -9.18 -3.37 -3.59
CA THR A 12 -8.31 -3.93 -4.64
C THR A 12 -6.86 -4.11 -4.14
N ILE A 13 -6.33 -3.14 -3.40
CA ILE A 13 -4.99 -3.21 -2.81
C ILE A 13 -4.92 -4.36 -1.82
N ARG A 14 -5.92 -4.51 -0.93
CA ARG A 14 -6.00 -5.61 0.04
C ARG A 14 -6.02 -6.97 -0.64
N GLN A 15 -6.84 -7.11 -1.68
CA GLN A 15 -6.93 -8.35 -2.44
C GLN A 15 -5.57 -8.72 -3.06
N LEU A 16 -4.90 -7.77 -3.71
CA LEU A 16 -3.58 -8.04 -4.31
C LEU A 16 -2.51 -8.38 -3.27
N ILE A 17 -2.50 -7.70 -2.12
CA ILE A 17 -1.60 -8.04 -1.01
C ILE A 17 -1.87 -9.47 -0.54
N GLN A 18 -3.14 -9.84 -0.33
CA GLN A 18 -3.51 -11.18 0.10
C GLN A 18 -3.08 -12.25 -0.91
N GLU A 19 -3.32 -12.05 -2.20
CA GLU A 19 -2.91 -12.97 -3.27
C GLU A 19 -1.38 -13.19 -3.25
N ILE A 20 -0.60 -12.12 -3.07
CA ILE A 20 0.87 -12.21 -2.97
C ILE A 20 1.29 -12.96 -1.69
N GLU A 21 0.70 -12.64 -0.53
CA GLU A 21 0.99 -13.30 0.74
C GLU A 21 0.67 -14.81 0.69
N GLU A 22 -0.41 -15.20 0.01
CA GLU A 22 -0.79 -16.59 -0.19
C GLU A 22 0.21 -17.34 -1.09
N GLU A 23 0.70 -16.70 -2.15
CA GLU A 23 1.74 -17.27 -3.00
C GLU A 23 3.08 -17.42 -2.27
N VAL A 24 3.45 -16.42 -1.47
CA VAL A 24 4.63 -16.47 -0.61
C VAL A 24 4.53 -17.64 0.38
N ARG A 25 3.38 -17.79 1.06
CA ARG A 25 3.15 -18.84 2.05
C ARG A 25 3.12 -20.24 1.45
N SER A 26 2.64 -20.38 0.22
CA SER A 26 2.56 -21.68 -0.47
C SER A 26 3.90 -22.16 -1.05
N GLY A 27 4.98 -21.39 -0.88
CA GLY A 27 6.34 -21.80 -1.25
C GLY A 27 6.58 -21.93 -2.76
N ASN A 28 7.66 -22.61 -3.16
CA ASN A 28 8.11 -22.73 -4.55
C ASN A 28 8.32 -21.38 -5.24
N LEU A 29 8.88 -20.41 -4.50
CA LEU A 29 8.99 -19.03 -4.97
C LEU A 29 9.90 -18.87 -6.18
N ASP A 30 10.88 -19.77 -6.37
CA ASP A 30 11.67 -19.82 -7.60
C ASP A 30 10.82 -20.04 -8.86
N GLN A 31 9.78 -20.87 -8.77
CA GLN A 31 8.89 -21.14 -9.90
C GLN A 31 7.85 -20.02 -10.06
N LYS A 32 7.38 -19.45 -8.94
CA LYS A 32 6.37 -18.40 -8.90
C LYS A 32 6.91 -16.98 -9.09
N ALA A 33 8.23 -16.79 -9.11
CA ALA A 33 8.86 -15.46 -9.11
C ALA A 33 8.37 -14.56 -10.26
N PHE A 34 8.08 -15.13 -11.43
CA PHE A 34 7.53 -14.37 -12.55
C PHE A 34 6.12 -13.85 -12.22
N ASP A 35 5.22 -14.72 -11.78
CA ASP A 35 3.84 -14.34 -11.43
C ASP A 35 3.80 -13.37 -10.25
N LEU A 36 4.66 -13.58 -9.25
CA LEU A 36 4.84 -12.64 -8.12
C LEU A 36 5.29 -11.27 -8.61
N SER A 37 6.26 -11.20 -9.53
CA SER A 37 6.72 -9.92 -10.08
C SER A 37 5.62 -9.18 -10.86
N LEU A 38 4.74 -9.91 -11.56
CA LEU A 38 3.58 -9.33 -12.24
C LEU A 38 2.54 -8.80 -11.24
N LYS A 39 2.26 -9.54 -10.17
CA LYS A 39 1.34 -9.08 -9.10
C LYS A 39 1.87 -7.85 -8.37
N ILE A 40 3.17 -7.81 -8.05
CA ILE A 40 3.83 -6.64 -7.47
C ILE A 40 3.73 -5.44 -8.41
N SER A 41 3.92 -5.66 -9.71
CA SER A 41 3.77 -4.60 -10.72
C SER A 41 2.34 -4.07 -10.80
N LYS A 42 1.34 -4.96 -10.77
CA LYS A 42 -0.08 -4.60 -10.75
C LYS A 42 -0.46 -3.83 -9.48
N LEU A 43 -0.02 -4.32 -8.31
CA LEU A 43 -0.20 -3.63 -7.03
C LEU A 43 0.41 -2.23 -7.09
N SER A 44 1.63 -2.10 -7.62
CA SER A 44 2.29 -0.81 -7.75
C SER A 44 1.50 0.19 -8.59
N GLY A 45 0.89 -0.23 -9.70
CA GLY A 45 0.16 0.67 -10.58
C GLY A 45 -1.00 1.37 -9.87
N ILE A 46 -1.69 0.65 -8.99
CA ILE A 46 -2.83 1.16 -8.22
C ILE A 46 -2.34 1.90 -6.98
N LEU A 47 -1.45 1.27 -6.21
CA LEU A 47 -1.03 1.75 -4.91
C LEU A 47 -0.28 3.07 -4.98
N VAL A 48 0.63 3.26 -5.93
CA VAL A 48 1.40 4.51 -6.04
C VAL A 48 0.48 5.70 -6.32
N LEU A 49 -0.50 5.52 -7.22
CA LEU A 49 -1.47 6.57 -7.51
C LEU A 49 -2.38 6.85 -6.31
N HIS A 50 -2.82 5.80 -5.62
CA HIS A 50 -3.63 5.90 -4.42
C HIS A 50 -2.91 6.68 -3.30
N LEU A 51 -1.71 6.25 -2.90
CA LEU A 51 -0.93 6.92 -1.85
C LEU A 51 -0.64 8.37 -2.21
N LYS A 52 -0.26 8.64 -3.47
CA LYS A 52 -0.04 10.01 -3.95
C LYS A 52 -1.31 10.86 -3.85
N SER A 53 -2.46 10.30 -4.22
CA SER A 53 -3.75 11.00 -4.13
C SER A 53 -4.05 11.39 -2.69
N GLU A 54 -3.80 10.50 -1.74
CA GLU A 54 -4.02 10.79 -0.32
C GLU A 54 -3.02 11.80 0.24
N ASP A 55 -1.73 11.56 0.01
CA ASP A 55 -0.63 12.32 0.62
C ASP A 55 -0.56 13.76 0.08
N GLU A 56 -0.78 13.96 -1.22
CA GLU A 56 -0.66 15.26 -1.88
C GLU A 56 -1.98 16.03 -1.99
N TYR A 57 -3.13 15.35 -1.90
CA TYR A 57 -4.44 15.99 -2.14
C TYR A 57 -5.45 15.75 -1.02
N LEU A 58 -5.73 14.51 -0.62
CA LEU A 58 -6.78 14.23 0.38
C LEU A 58 -6.42 14.82 1.73
N TYR A 59 -5.27 14.45 2.29
CA TYR A 59 -4.87 14.92 3.61
C TYR A 59 -4.71 16.44 3.65
N PRO A 60 -4.05 17.12 2.69
CA PRO A 60 -4.00 18.57 2.65
C PRO A 60 -5.39 19.24 2.59
N ALA A 61 -6.33 18.71 1.80
CA ALA A 61 -7.68 19.26 1.73
C ALA A 61 -8.41 19.14 3.08
N LEU A 62 -8.31 17.97 3.72
CA LEU A 62 -9.00 17.69 4.99
C LEU A 62 -8.39 18.39 6.19
N LYS A 63 -7.07 18.60 6.21
CA LYS A 63 -6.39 19.44 7.22
C LYS A 63 -7.00 20.85 7.28
N ASN A 64 -7.47 21.38 6.15
CA ASN A 64 -8.12 22.69 6.05
C ASN A 64 -9.64 22.64 6.28
N SER A 65 -10.20 21.49 6.68
CA SER A 65 -11.62 21.35 6.99
C SER A 65 -12.02 22.20 8.20
N LYS A 66 -13.27 22.70 8.19
CA LYS A 66 -13.88 23.35 9.36
C LYS A 66 -14.25 22.35 10.46
N ASP A 67 -14.32 21.06 10.12
CA ASP A 67 -14.47 19.99 11.10
C ASP A 67 -13.11 19.73 11.77
N GLY A 68 -13.00 20.13 13.04
CA GLY A 68 -11.78 20.00 13.81
C GLY A 68 -11.37 18.55 14.12
N VAL A 69 -12.31 17.59 14.08
CA VAL A 69 -11.99 16.16 14.20
C VAL A 69 -11.35 15.67 12.92
N LEU A 70 -11.96 15.99 11.78
CA LEU A 70 -11.46 15.58 10.46
C LEU A 70 -10.09 16.18 10.14
N SER A 71 -9.90 17.46 10.47
CA SER A 71 -8.62 18.16 10.32
C SER A 71 -7.50 17.50 11.13
N LYS A 72 -7.74 17.23 12.42
CA LYS A 72 -6.75 16.57 13.29
C LYS A 72 -6.44 15.14 12.83
N THR A 73 -7.46 14.38 12.42
CA THR A 73 -7.26 13.02 11.91
C THR A 73 -6.39 13.03 10.66
N ALA A 74 -6.67 13.89 9.68
CA ALA A 74 -5.87 14.00 8.46
C ALA A 74 -4.43 14.44 8.75
N GLU A 75 -4.22 15.33 9.72
CA GLU A 75 -2.88 15.76 10.13
C GLU A 75 -2.07 14.62 10.77
N GLN A 76 -2.72 13.82 11.61
CA GLN A 76 -2.08 12.70 12.28
C GLN A 76 -1.75 11.57 11.29
N LEU A 77 -2.68 11.20 10.41
CA LEU A 77 -2.46 10.20 9.36
C LEU A 77 -1.29 10.58 8.45
N TYR A 78 -1.24 11.84 8.00
CA TYR A 78 -0.14 12.33 7.17
C TYR A 78 1.23 12.20 7.85
N ARG A 79 1.32 12.49 9.15
CA ARG A 79 2.57 12.36 9.91
C ARG A 79 2.97 10.90 10.15
N GLU A 80 2.00 10.06 10.47
CA GLU A 80 2.23 8.64 10.77
C GLU A 80 2.63 7.84 9.52
N MET A 81 2.12 8.23 8.34
CA MET A 81 2.16 7.38 7.13
C MET A 81 2.88 8.02 5.94
N GLY A 82 3.36 9.26 6.05
CA GLY A 82 3.87 10.04 4.92
C GLY A 82 5.15 9.49 4.26
N SER A 83 5.90 8.61 4.92
CA SER A 83 7.08 7.95 4.31
C SER A 83 6.74 6.69 3.52
N LEU A 84 5.53 6.13 3.70
CA LEU A 84 5.21 4.79 3.20
C LEU A 84 5.21 4.70 1.68
N SER A 85 4.83 5.80 1.00
CA SER A 85 4.92 5.90 -0.46
C SER A 85 6.37 5.68 -0.95
N THR A 86 7.33 6.37 -0.33
CA THR A 86 8.76 6.24 -0.67
C THR A 86 9.32 4.85 -0.33
N GLU A 87 8.91 4.28 0.80
CA GLU A 87 9.30 2.92 1.20
C GLU A 87 8.80 1.88 0.20
N PHE A 88 7.54 1.99 -0.23
CA PHE A 88 6.97 1.10 -1.23
C PHE A 88 7.61 1.27 -2.62
N LEU A 89 7.91 2.52 -3.02
CA LEU A 89 8.63 2.79 -4.27
C LEU A 89 10.02 2.13 -4.29
N SER A 90 10.70 2.10 -3.14
CA SER A 90 11.99 1.41 -2.99
C SER A 90 11.82 -0.10 -3.10
N TYR A 91 10.86 -0.67 -2.36
CA TYR A 91 10.53 -2.10 -2.39
C TYR A 91 10.22 -2.59 -3.81
N LYS A 92 9.33 -1.90 -4.53
CA LYS A 92 8.94 -2.32 -5.89
C LYS A 92 10.12 -2.26 -6.86
N SER A 93 11.01 -1.27 -6.71
CA SER A 93 12.15 -1.11 -7.62
C SER A 93 13.09 -2.32 -7.56
N THR A 94 13.13 -2.97 -6.41
CA THR A 94 13.88 -4.20 -6.18
C THR A 94 13.14 -5.42 -6.73
N TYR A 95 11.85 -5.60 -6.41
CA TYR A 95 11.15 -6.89 -6.62
C TYR A 95 10.17 -6.96 -7.80
N MET A 96 10.18 -5.97 -8.71
CA MET A 96 9.43 -6.05 -9.98
C MET A 96 10.07 -6.96 -11.04
N SER A 97 11.12 -7.72 -10.70
CA SER A 97 11.77 -8.68 -11.60
C SER A 97 11.85 -10.04 -10.93
N ALA A 98 11.47 -11.09 -11.68
CA ALA A 98 11.63 -12.46 -11.24
C ALA A 98 13.07 -12.79 -10.85
N ALA A 99 14.06 -12.25 -11.58
CA ALA A 99 15.47 -12.47 -11.29
C ALA A 99 15.87 -11.88 -9.93
N LYS A 100 15.31 -10.72 -9.56
CA LYS A 100 15.57 -10.07 -8.28
C LYS A 100 14.91 -10.79 -7.11
N ILE A 101 13.71 -11.32 -7.31
CA ILE A 101 13.04 -12.17 -6.32
C ILE A 101 13.86 -13.44 -6.06
N LYS A 102 14.35 -14.09 -7.12
CA LYS A 102 15.17 -15.31 -7.02
C LYS A 102 16.55 -15.09 -6.42
N ALA A 103 17.09 -13.88 -6.54
CA ALA A 103 18.44 -13.57 -6.06
C ALA A 103 18.54 -13.72 -4.54
N ASP A 104 17.48 -13.38 -3.80
CA ASP A 104 17.40 -13.58 -2.35
C ASP A 104 15.94 -13.73 -1.90
N ILE A 105 15.46 -14.97 -1.90
CA ILE A 105 14.08 -15.31 -1.50
C ILE A 105 13.83 -14.98 -0.02
N PRO A 106 14.70 -15.35 0.95
CA PRO A 106 14.51 -14.98 2.35
C PRO A 106 14.37 -13.47 2.54
N GLN A 107 15.22 -12.67 1.89
CA GLN A 107 15.12 -11.21 1.95
C GLN A 107 13.81 -10.71 1.34
N PHE A 108 13.43 -11.21 0.17
CA PHE A 108 12.16 -10.87 -0.47
C PHE A 108 10.97 -11.12 0.47
N ILE A 109 10.92 -12.27 1.15
CA ILE A 109 9.86 -12.59 2.11
C ILE A 109 9.86 -11.59 3.27
N GLY A 110 11.03 -11.32 3.86
CA GLY A 110 11.18 -10.38 4.97
C GLY A 110 10.71 -8.97 4.63
N GLU A 111 11.17 -8.44 3.49
CA GLU A 111 10.79 -7.11 3.02
C GLU A 111 9.31 -7.03 2.62
N SER A 112 8.77 -8.06 1.97
CA SER A 112 7.35 -8.15 1.61
C SER A 112 6.45 -8.13 2.84
N ASN A 113 6.78 -8.95 3.86
CA ASN A 113 6.01 -8.97 5.11
C ASN A 113 6.02 -7.61 5.81
N LYS A 114 7.17 -6.94 5.84
CA LYS A 114 7.30 -5.61 6.45
C LYS A 114 6.42 -4.59 5.72
N ILE A 115 6.58 -4.46 4.40
CA ILE A 115 5.87 -3.43 3.63
C ILE A 115 4.36 -3.70 3.58
N PHE A 116 3.92 -4.94 3.40
CA PHE A 116 2.50 -5.29 3.36
C PHE A 116 1.83 -5.12 4.72
N SER A 117 2.54 -5.38 5.83
CA SER A 117 2.02 -5.08 7.16
C SER A 117 1.79 -3.58 7.37
N ALA A 118 2.76 -2.75 6.96
CA ALA A 118 2.63 -1.29 7.03
C ALA A 118 1.46 -0.77 6.17
N LEU A 119 1.32 -1.27 4.94
CA LEU A 119 0.23 -0.92 4.03
C LEU A 119 -1.14 -1.33 4.60
N LYS A 120 -1.28 -2.57 5.08
CA LYS A 120 -2.53 -3.02 5.71
C LYS A 120 -2.87 -2.17 6.94
N ASN A 121 -1.87 -1.79 7.75
CA ASN A 121 -2.07 -0.91 8.89
C ASN A 121 -2.56 0.47 8.48
N ARG A 122 -1.94 1.08 7.46
CA ARG A 122 -2.36 2.38 6.89
C ARG A 122 -3.82 2.33 6.44
N LEU A 123 -4.16 1.39 5.55
CA LEU A 123 -5.53 1.22 5.04
C LEU A 123 -6.55 0.99 6.15
N ASN A 124 -6.23 0.15 7.15
CA ASN A 124 -7.12 -0.09 8.30
C ASN A 124 -7.35 1.17 9.14
N THR A 125 -6.30 1.98 9.29
CA THR A 125 -6.33 3.19 10.10
C THR A 125 -7.14 4.27 9.38
N GLU A 126 -6.94 4.43 8.07
CA GLU A 126 -7.72 5.30 7.19
C GLU A 126 -9.19 4.88 7.15
N ASP A 127 -9.49 3.60 6.93
CA ASP A 127 -10.86 3.08 6.88
C ASP A 127 -11.63 3.41 8.16
N LYS A 128 -11.00 3.19 9.33
CA LYS A 128 -11.64 3.39 10.63
C LYS A 128 -11.74 4.85 11.06
N ARG A 129 -10.73 5.66 10.76
CA ARG A 129 -10.61 7.01 11.32
C ARG A 129 -11.01 8.09 10.34
N LEU A 130 -10.96 7.82 9.04
CA LEU A 130 -11.19 8.81 8.00
C LEU A 130 -12.36 8.46 7.08
N TYR A 131 -12.31 7.32 6.38
CA TYR A 131 -13.29 6.98 5.33
C TYR A 131 -14.71 6.68 5.86
N GLN A 132 -14.89 6.50 7.17
CA GLN A 132 -16.21 6.45 7.82
C GLN A 132 -16.89 7.82 7.90
N HIS A 133 -16.15 8.91 7.72
CA HIS A 133 -16.64 10.28 7.90
C HIS A 133 -16.67 11.10 6.59
N ILE A 134 -16.22 10.53 5.47
CA ILE A 134 -16.12 11.19 4.15
C ILE A 134 -16.70 10.35 3.01
#